data_AF-A0A7D5LDA7-F1
#
_entry.id   AF-A0A7D5LDA7-F1
#
_cell.length_a   1.000
_cell.length_b   1.000
_cell.length_c   1.000
_cell.angle_alpha   90.00
_cell.angle_beta   90.00
_cell.angle_gamma   90.00
#
_symmetry.space_group_name_H-M   'P 1'
#
loop_
_entity.id
_entity.type
_entity.pdbx_description
1 polymer ?
#
loop_
_entity_poly.entity_id
_entity_poly.type
_entity_poly.pdbx_seq_one_letter_code
_entity_poly.pdbx_strand_id
1 'polypeptide(L)'
;MLALFLVAGGLSLARAESPTAGAAFTAGLYSLLAVVLFRFTAGNVWRYAVEYRDAGGAWSDLPFLAPFVVAAAVGAAVLLPGGSLGSAAWAAFWGFVVAAGLASAAVWLAVGYRESGRSDPLG
;
A
#
# COMPACT_ATOMS: atom_id res chain seq x y z
N MET A 1 3.26 0.05 17.03
CA MET A 1 1.87 -0.47 17.06
C MET A 1 1.03 0.18 18.14
N LEU A 2 1.47 0.21 19.40
CA LEU A 2 0.77 0.93 20.48
C LEU A 2 0.47 2.40 20.14
N ALA A 3 1.45 3.15 19.64
CA ALA A 3 1.25 4.55 19.24
C ALA A 3 0.12 4.72 18.21
N LEU A 4 0.08 3.87 17.18
CA LEU A 4 -0.97 3.91 16.17
C LEU A 4 -2.35 3.55 16.75
N PHE A 5 -2.40 2.54 17.61
CA PHE A 5 -3.62 2.18 18.33
C PHE A 5 -4.15 3.36 19.15
N LEU A 6 -3.27 4.03 19.91
CA LEU A 6 -3.63 5.19 20.72
C LEU A 6 -4.08 6.38 19.87
N VAL A 7 -3.40 6.66 18.75
CA VAL A 7 -3.79 7.74 17.83
C VAL A 7 -5.16 7.46 17.21
N ALA A 8 -5.38 6.25 16.68
CA ALA A 8 -6.66 5.88 16.07
C ALA A 8 -7.79 5.90 17.09
N GLY A 9 -7.55 5.39 18.30
CA GLY A 9 -8.54 5.34 19.37
C GLY A 9 -8.86 6.73 19.91
N GLY A 10 -7.83 7.55 20.13
CA GLY A 10 -7.97 8.93 20.54
C GLY A 10 -8.77 9.75 19.51
N LEU A 11 -8.48 9.58 18.22
CA LEU A 11 -9.21 10.27 17.16
C LEU A 11 -10.67 9.80 17.05
N SER A 12 -10.92 8.50 17.21
CA SER A 12 -12.27 7.94 17.20
C SER A 12 -13.10 8.44 18.38
N LEU A 13 -12.50 8.52 19.58
CA LEU A 13 -13.15 9.05 20.77
C LEU A 13 -13.40 10.55 20.68
N ALA A 14 -12.45 11.31 20.10
CA ALA A 14 -12.59 12.75 19.91
C ALA A 14 -13.74 13.12 18.96
N ARG A 15 -14.19 12.18 18.11
CA ARG A 15 -15.33 12.34 17.20
C ARG A 15 -16.64 11.80 17.77
N ALA A 16 -16.61 11.14 18.93
CA ALA A 16 -17.81 10.64 19.56
C ALA A 16 -18.59 11.81 20.18
N GLU A 17 -19.90 11.86 19.94
CA GLU A 17 -20.77 12.90 20.50
C GLU A 17 -20.90 12.81 22.03
N SER A 18 -20.71 11.61 22.58
CA SER A 18 -20.71 11.39 24.03
C SER A 18 -19.80 10.22 24.44
N PRO A 19 -19.04 10.36 25.54
CA PRO A 19 -18.13 9.34 26.04
C PRO A 19 -18.92 8.23 26.75
N THR A 20 -19.40 7.27 25.98
CA THR A 20 -20.12 6.09 26.47
C THR A 20 -19.23 4.84 26.39
N ALA A 21 -19.59 3.79 27.13
CA ALA A 21 -18.93 2.48 27.02
C ALA A 21 -19.00 1.92 25.58
N GLY A 22 -20.11 2.17 24.87
CA GLY A 22 -20.26 1.82 23.46
C GLY A 22 -19.26 2.56 22.56
N ALA A 23 -19.10 3.88 22.75
CA ALA A 23 -18.12 4.66 22.01
C ALA A 23 -16.67 4.18 22.25
N ALA A 24 -16.34 3.81 23.49
CA ALA A 24 -15.03 3.26 23.83
C ALA A 24 -14.77 1.90 23.15
N PHE A 25 -15.76 1.03 23.11
CA PHE A 25 -15.67 -0.26 22.42
C PHE A 25 -15.45 -0.08 20.91
N THR A 26 -16.27 0.76 20.25
CA THR A 26 -16.14 1.06 18.83
C THR A 26 -14.79 1.70 18.48
N ALA A 27 -14.31 2.63 19.31
CA ALA A 27 -12.98 3.21 19.15
C ALA A 27 -11.88 2.14 19.25
N GLY A 28 -12.00 1.21 20.19
CA GLY A 28 -11.11 0.05 20.29
C GLY A 28 -11.08 -0.78 19.01
N LEU A 29 -12.24 -1.09 18.43
CA LEU A 29 -12.34 -1.82 17.16
C LEU A 29 -11.68 -1.07 15.99
N TYR A 30 -11.97 0.22 15.82
CA TYR A 30 -11.34 1.02 14.77
C TYR A 30 -9.82 1.13 14.94
N SER A 31 -9.34 1.16 16.19
CA SER A 31 -7.91 1.19 16.51
C SER A 31 -7.22 -0.11 16.15
N LEU A 32 -7.82 -1.25 16.49
CA LEU A 32 -7.31 -2.57 16.10
C LEU A 32 -7.29 -2.71 14.57
N LEU A 33 -8.37 -2.30 13.90
CA LEU A 33 -8.45 -2.31 12.45
C LEU A 33 -7.34 -1.46 11.83
N ALA A 34 -7.10 -0.25 12.34
CA ALA A 34 -6.03 0.62 11.87
C ALA A 34 -4.64 -0.05 12.03
N VAL A 35 -4.39 -0.72 13.16
CA VAL A 35 -3.14 -1.45 13.39
C VAL A 35 -2.97 -2.61 12.39
N VAL A 36 -4.02 -3.38 12.15
CA VAL A 36 -4.00 -4.50 11.19
C VAL A 36 -3.71 -3.99 9.78
N LEU A 37 -4.45 -2.95 9.33
CA LEU A 37 -4.26 -2.35 8.01
C LEU A 37 -2.86 -1.77 7.85
N PHE A 38 -2.34 -1.07 8.85
CA PHE A 38 -0.98 -0.54 8.81
C PHE A 38 0.06 -1.65 8.72
N ARG A 39 -0.07 -2.72 9.52
CA ARG A 39 0.89 -3.83 9.50
C ARG A 39 0.87 -4.56 8.17
N PHE A 40 -0.31 -4.77 7.60
CA PHE A 40 -0.45 -5.33 6.27
C PHE A 40 0.20 -4.43 5.22
N THR A 41 -0.08 -3.13 5.25
CA THR A 41 0.47 -2.17 4.29
C THR A 41 1.99 -2.07 4.38
N ALA A 42 2.53 -1.81 5.57
CA ALA A 42 3.96 -1.69 5.81
C ALA A 42 4.69 -3.00 5.47
N GLY A 43 4.09 -4.16 5.81
CA GLY A 43 4.63 -5.47 5.47
C GLY A 43 4.72 -5.70 3.97
N ASN A 44 3.66 -5.40 3.22
CA ASN A 44 3.64 -5.56 1.76
C ASN A 44 4.63 -4.61 1.07
N VAL A 45 4.67 -3.34 1.48
CA VAL A 45 5.61 -2.35 0.94
C VAL A 45 7.06 -2.75 1.22
N TRP A 46 7.35 -3.18 2.44
CA TRP A 46 8.69 -3.64 2.81
C TRP A 46 9.10 -4.87 2.02
N ARG A 47 8.22 -5.86 1.90
CA ARG A 47 8.47 -7.07 1.12
C ARG A 47 8.72 -6.75 -0.35
N TYR A 48 7.90 -5.89 -0.95
CA TYR A 48 8.11 -5.41 -2.32
C TYR A 48 9.48 -4.77 -2.51
N ALA A 49 9.90 -3.91 -1.58
CA ALA A 49 11.19 -3.23 -1.65
C ALA A 49 12.38 -4.20 -1.49
N VAL A 50 12.29 -5.13 -0.55
CA VAL A 50 13.33 -6.15 -0.33
C VAL A 50 13.43 -7.09 -1.53
N GLU A 51 12.31 -7.62 -2.02
CA GLU A 51 12.30 -8.50 -3.20
C GLU A 51 12.89 -7.79 -4.44
N TYR A 52 12.56 -6.52 -4.65
CA TYR A 52 13.14 -5.73 -5.75
C TYR A 52 14.65 -5.53 -5.60
N ARG A 53 15.10 -5.24 -4.37
CA ARG A 53 16.53 -5.04 -4.07
C ARG A 53 17.33 -6.34 -4.20
N ASP A 54 16.78 -7.44 -3.70
CA ASP A 54 17.41 -8.77 -3.75
C ASP A 54 17.49 -9.29 -5.20
N ALA A 55 16.57 -8.88 -6.07
CA ALA A 55 16.66 -9.09 -7.52
C ALA A 55 17.74 -8.23 -8.23
N GLY A 56 18.53 -7.46 -7.47
CA GLY A 56 19.61 -6.61 -7.99
C GLY A 56 19.18 -5.20 -8.40
N GLY A 57 17.91 -4.84 -8.19
CA GLY A 57 17.37 -3.52 -8.51
C GLY A 57 17.90 -2.41 -7.59
N ALA A 58 17.74 -1.16 -8.02
CA ALA A 58 18.01 0.04 -7.23
C ALA A 58 16.72 0.76 -6.83
N TRP A 59 16.76 1.44 -5.68
CA TRP A 59 15.63 2.21 -5.14
C TRP A 59 15.24 3.42 -5.99
N SER A 60 16.11 3.83 -6.93
CA SER A 60 15.85 4.90 -7.89
C SER A 60 15.21 4.40 -9.18
N ASP A 61 15.06 3.09 -9.36
CA ASP A 61 14.56 2.52 -10.61
C ASP A 61 13.09 2.86 -10.82
N LEU A 62 12.74 3.21 -12.05
CA LEU A 62 11.36 3.52 -12.42
C LEU A 62 10.37 2.39 -12.10
N PRO A 63 10.65 1.10 -12.40
CA PRO A 63 9.76 0.01 -12.01
C PRO A 63 9.48 -0.08 -10.51
N PHE A 64 10.46 0.28 -9.68
CA PHE A 64 10.31 0.34 -8.23
C PHE A 64 9.50 1.56 -7.76
N LEU A 65 9.76 2.73 -8.36
CA LEU A 65 9.09 3.98 -7.97
C LEU A 65 7.65 4.08 -8.51
N ALA A 66 7.35 3.46 -9.64
CA ALA A 66 6.06 3.61 -10.33
C ALA A 66 4.84 3.31 -9.43
N PRO A 67 4.80 2.23 -8.64
CA PRO A 67 3.66 1.98 -7.75
C PRO A 67 3.45 3.07 -6.70
N PHE A 68 4.53 3.67 -6.17
CA PHE A 68 4.44 4.77 -5.20
C PHE A 68 3.93 6.06 -5.84
N VAL A 69 4.38 6.36 -7.06
CA VAL A 69 3.90 7.51 -7.84
C VAL A 69 2.41 7.35 -8.15
N VAL A 70 1.98 6.16 -8.57
CA VAL A 70 0.56 5.87 -8.82
C VAL A 70 -0.24 6.01 -7.53
N ALA A 71 0.23 5.46 -6.41
CA ALA A 71 -0.44 5.60 -5.12
C ALA A 71 -0.62 7.07 -4.72
N ALA A 72 0.42 7.89 -4.86
CA ALA A 72 0.38 9.31 -4.56
C ALA A 72 -0.60 10.06 -5.49
N ALA A 73 -0.56 9.77 -6.79
CA ALA A 73 -1.45 10.38 -7.78
C ALA A 73 -2.92 10.02 -7.53
N VAL A 74 -3.22 8.74 -7.26
CA VAL A 74 -4.58 8.26 -6.95
C VAL A 74 -5.08 8.86 -5.65
N GLY A 75 -4.25 8.91 -4.61
CA GLY A 75 -4.60 9.56 -3.34
C GLY A 75 -4.89 11.05 -3.52
N ALA A 76 -4.05 11.77 -4.26
CA ALA A 76 -4.25 13.18 -4.57
C ALA A 76 -5.53 13.43 -5.40
N ALA A 77 -5.81 12.56 -6.38
CA ALA A 77 -7.01 12.65 -7.20
C ALA A 77 -8.31 12.51 -6.38
N VAL A 78 -8.28 11.77 -5.27
CA VAL A 78 -9.42 11.69 -4.35
C VAL A 78 -9.45 12.85 -3.37
N LEU A 79 -8.28 13.29 -2.88
CA LEU A 79 -8.21 14.33 -1.85
C LEU A 79 -8.51 15.74 -2.38
N LEU A 80 -7.91 16.11 -3.52
CA LEU A 80 -7.95 17.48 -4.04
C LEU A 80 -9.37 17.97 -4.40
N PRO A 81 -10.28 17.14 -4.93
CA PRO A 81 -11.66 17.55 -5.21
C PRO A 81 -12.56 17.67 -3.96
N GLY A 82 -12.00 17.55 -2.74
CA GLY A 82 -12.76 17.64 -1.48
C GLY A 82 -13.07 16.30 -0.82
N GLY A 83 -12.39 15.23 -1.22
CA GLY A 83 -12.51 13.93 -0.53
C GLY A 83 -11.92 13.94 0.88
N SER A 84 -12.25 12.93 1.67
CA SER A 84 -11.67 12.77 3.01
C SER A 84 -10.26 12.18 2.94
N LEU A 85 -9.42 12.50 3.94
CA LEU A 85 -8.11 11.86 4.12
C LEU A 85 -8.20 10.32 4.18
N GLY A 86 -9.26 9.78 4.78
CA GLY A 86 -9.47 8.34 4.88
C GLY A 86 -9.73 7.69 3.51
N SER A 87 -10.63 8.28 2.71
CA SER A 87 -10.91 7.81 1.35
C SER A 87 -9.70 7.95 0.43
N ALA A 88 -8.93 9.04 0.58
CA ALA A 88 -7.71 9.25 -0.18
C ALA A 88 -6.63 8.22 0.16
N ALA A 89 -6.41 7.94 1.45
CA ALA A 89 -5.46 6.92 1.89
C ALA A 89 -5.88 5.51 1.42
N TRP A 90 -7.17 5.19 1.47
CA TRP A 90 -7.71 3.94 0.97
C TRP A 90 -7.51 3.78 -0.53
N ALA A 91 -7.79 4.83 -1.31
CA ALA A 91 -7.57 4.83 -2.76
C ALA A 91 -6.09 4.71 -3.11
N ALA A 92 -5.21 5.44 -2.42
CA ALA A 92 -3.76 5.36 -2.58
C ALA A 92 -3.24 3.94 -2.32
N PHE A 93 -3.73 3.28 -1.26
CA PHE A 93 -3.38 1.90 -0.94
C PHE A 93 -3.73 0.94 -2.08
N TRP A 94 -4.96 0.98 -2.59
CA TRP A 94 -5.35 0.11 -3.70
C TRP A 94 -4.64 0.46 -5.01
N GLY A 95 -4.41 1.75 -5.26
CA GLY A 95 -3.59 2.21 -6.38
C GLY A 95 -2.18 1.62 -6.35
N PHE A 96 -1.54 1.61 -5.17
CA PHE A 96 -0.25 0.94 -4.96
C PHE A 96 -0.34 -0.56 -5.28
N VAL A 97 -1.28 -1.29 -4.67
CA VAL A 97 -1.40 -2.76 -4.81
C VAL A 97 -1.57 -3.16 -6.27
N VAL A 98 -2.46 -2.48 -6.99
CA VAL A 98 -2.70 -2.75 -8.41
C VAL A 98 -1.47 -2.42 -9.24
N ALA A 99 -0.86 -1.26 -9.05
CA ALA A 99 0.32 -0.84 -9.82
C ALA A 99 1.53 -1.75 -9.57
N ALA A 100 1.76 -2.18 -8.33
CA ALA A 100 2.82 -3.12 -7.97
C ALA A 100 2.58 -4.49 -8.62
N GLY A 101 1.33 -4.98 -8.60
CA GLY A 101 0.95 -6.21 -9.29
C GLY A 101 1.18 -6.14 -10.80
N LEU A 102 0.81 -5.02 -11.43
CA LEU A 102 1.04 -4.79 -12.86
C LEU A 102 2.53 -4.67 -13.20
N ALA A 103 3.32 -3.96 -12.39
CA ALA A 103 4.77 -3.86 -12.58
C ALA A 103 5.44 -5.23 -12.50
N SER A 104 5.05 -6.05 -11.52
CA SER A 104 5.51 -7.43 -11.38
C SER A 104 5.16 -8.29 -12.61
N ALA A 105 3.90 -8.22 -13.07
CA ALA A 105 3.46 -8.94 -14.26
C ALA A 105 4.20 -8.48 -15.53
N ALA A 106 4.43 -7.18 -15.69
CA ALA A 106 5.18 -6.63 -16.82
C ALA A 106 6.63 -7.10 -16.85
N VAL A 107 7.31 -7.13 -15.69
CA VAL A 107 8.66 -7.67 -15.57
C VAL A 107 8.67 -9.16 -15.89
N TRP A 108 7.73 -9.93 -15.35
CA TRP A 108 7.61 -11.36 -15.61
C TRP A 108 7.45 -11.65 -17.11
N LEU A 109 6.57 -10.91 -17.80
CA LEU A 109 6.39 -11.03 -19.25
C LEU A 109 7.67 -10.64 -20.01
N ALA A 110 8.30 -9.51 -19.68
CA ALA A 110 9.51 -9.05 -20.36
C ALA A 110 10.73 -9.97 -20.17
N VAL A 111 10.81 -10.67 -19.03
CA VAL A 111 11.82 -11.71 -18.78
C VAL A 111 11.45 -12.99 -19.54
N GLY A 112 10.20 -13.47 -19.42
CA GLY A 112 9.73 -14.68 -20.08
C GLY A 112 9.80 -14.64 -21.61
N TYR A 113 9.57 -13.46 -22.23
CA TYR A 113 9.77 -13.25 -23.66
C TYR A 113 11.25 -13.37 -24.10
N ARG A 114 12.21 -13.04 -23.23
CA ARG A 114 13.63 -13.19 -23.55
C ARG A 114 14.09 -14.65 -23.54
N GLU A 115 13.45 -15.49 -22.75
CA GLU A 115 13.77 -16.92 -22.70
C GLU A 115 13.15 -17.68 -23.88
N SER A 116 11.93 -17.33 -24.30
CA SER A 116 11.27 -17.96 -25.46
C SER A 116 11.87 -17.56 -26.82
N GLY A 117 12.54 -16.40 -26.90
CA GLY A 117 13.30 -15.97 -28.08
C GLY A 117 14.68 -16.62 -28.22
N ARG A 118 15.15 -17.35 -27.21
CA ARG A 118 16.41 -18.11 -27.23
C ARG A 118 16.11 -19.59 -27.47
N SER A 119 15.45 -19.91 -28.58
CA SER A 119 15.54 -21.25 -29.15
C SER A 119 16.99 -21.43 -29.63
N ASP A 120 17.78 -22.22 -28.91
CA ASP A 120 19.12 -22.63 -29.33
C ASP A 120 19.07 -23.18 -30.76
N PRO A 121 19.88 -22.68 -31.71
CA PRO A 121 20.03 -23.35 -33.00
C PRO A 121 20.92 -24.60 -32.95
N LEU A 122 21.44 -25.02 -31.79
CA LEU A 122 22.47 -26.07 -31.68
C LEU A 122 22.34 -26.94 -30.42
N GLY A 123 21.24 -27.68 -30.31
CA GLY A 123 21.06 -28.79 -29.37
C GLY A 123 20.14 -29.85 -29.93
#